data_AF-A0A0H3K7A8-F1
#
_entry.id   AF-A0A0H3K7A8-F1
#
_cell.length_a   1.000
_cell.length_b   1.000
_cell.length_c   1.000
_cell.angle_alpha   90.00
_cell.angle_beta   90.00
_cell.angle_gamma   90.00
#
_symmetry.space_group_name_H-M   'P 1'
#
loop_
_entity.id
_entity.type
_entity.pdbx_description
1 polymer ?
#
loop_
_entity_poly.entity_id
_entity_poly.type
_entity_poly.pdbx_seq_one_letter_code
_entity_poly.pdbx_strand_id
1 'polypeptide(L)'
;MNSSFGSTPDGLLEIEAVQKAINRSRASVYRYINSDRQQLNPPYDPRKLNPELRTDHRDPLLFHPNEVARFARDVLKIRQVTVEVLNAPQTQTQELLTEILAELRLLRQLYEAQLPQK
;
A
#
# COMPACT_ATOMS: atom_id res chain seq x y z
N MET A 1 6.39 -23.98 19.15
CA MET A 1 7.05 -22.66 19.08
C MET A 1 6.36 -21.88 17.98
N ASN A 2 5.38 -21.03 18.33
CA ASN A 2 4.64 -20.22 17.36
C ASN A 2 5.42 -18.93 17.09
N SER A 3 6.12 -18.89 15.96
CA SER A 3 6.82 -17.70 15.50
C SER A 3 5.80 -16.75 14.86
N SER A 4 5.42 -15.70 15.58
CA SER A 4 4.66 -14.57 15.06
C SER A 4 5.51 -13.83 14.01
N PHE A 5 5.43 -14.24 12.75
CA PHE A 5 6.30 -13.72 11.70
C PHE A 5 5.75 -12.41 11.12
N GLY A 6 6.38 -11.28 11.49
CA GLY A 6 6.71 -10.20 10.57
C GLY A 6 5.63 -9.17 10.22
N SER A 7 4.62 -9.00 11.07
CA SER A 7 3.63 -7.92 10.96
C SER A 7 3.73 -7.01 12.18
N THR A 8 3.85 -5.69 11.98
CA THR A 8 3.78 -4.72 13.07
C THR A 8 2.34 -4.58 13.60
N PRO A 9 2.10 -3.96 14.77
CA PRO A 9 0.75 -3.72 15.28
C PRO A 9 -0.16 -2.96 14.30
N ASP A 10 0.45 -2.13 13.45
CA ASP A 10 -0.23 -1.36 12.41
C ASP A 10 -0.47 -2.15 11.11
N GLY A 11 -0.17 -3.45 11.11
CA GLY A 11 -0.36 -4.33 9.95
C GLY A 11 0.69 -4.14 8.84
N LEU A 12 1.80 -3.43 9.10
CA LEU A 12 2.89 -3.27 8.15
C LEU A 12 3.78 -4.51 8.13
N LEU A 13 4.35 -4.80 6.97
CA LEU A 13 5.18 -5.97 6.72
C LEU A 13 6.66 -5.62 6.80
N GLU A 14 7.42 -6.45 7.51
CA GLU A 14 8.88 -6.42 7.48
C GLU A 14 9.42 -7.17 6.25
N ILE A 15 10.72 -6.99 5.98
CA ILE A 15 11.42 -7.64 4.86
C ILE A 15 11.24 -9.16 4.84
N GLU A 16 11.12 -9.82 6.00
CA GLU A 16 10.90 -11.26 6.08
C GLU A 16 9.53 -11.70 5.59
N ALA A 17 8.48 -10.95 5.95
CA ALA A 17 7.13 -11.19 5.46
C ALA A 17 7.05 -10.91 3.95
N VAL A 18 7.71 -9.84 3.47
CA VAL A 18 7.79 -9.53 2.03
C VAL A 18 8.45 -10.66 1.24
N GLN A 19 9.60 -11.19 1.70
CA GLN A 19 10.28 -12.30 1.02
C GLN A 19 9.36 -13.50 0.78
N LYS A 20 8.58 -13.88 1.80
CA LYS A 20 7.60 -14.97 1.73
C LYS A 20 6.48 -14.61 0.76
N ALA A 21 5.92 -13.40 0.86
CA ALA A 21 4.81 -12.95 0.03
C ALA A 21 5.14 -12.95 -1.48
N ILE A 22 6.33 -12.51 -1.87
CA ILE A 22 6.72 -12.45 -3.29
C ILE A 22 7.58 -13.64 -3.74
N ASN A 23 7.81 -14.62 -2.86
CA ASN A 23 8.64 -15.81 -3.08
C ASN A 23 10.02 -15.48 -3.70
N ARG A 24 10.76 -14.57 -3.06
CA ARG A 24 12.10 -14.14 -3.49
C ARG A 24 13.05 -14.05 -2.31
N SER A 25 14.35 -14.23 -2.59
CA SER A 25 15.39 -14.10 -1.57
C SER A 25 15.52 -12.67 -1.05
N ARG A 26 15.97 -12.50 0.20
CA ARG A 26 16.24 -11.19 0.83
C ARG A 26 17.05 -10.25 -0.07
N ALA A 27 18.11 -10.78 -0.70
CA ALA A 27 18.96 -10.01 -1.60
C ALA A 27 18.20 -9.48 -2.83
N SER A 28 17.25 -10.27 -3.35
CA SER A 28 16.39 -9.84 -4.45
C SER A 28 15.44 -8.74 -3.99
N VAL A 29 14.83 -8.90 -2.81
CA VAL A 29 13.96 -7.86 -2.22
C VAL A 29 14.71 -6.54 -2.12
N TYR A 30 15.93 -6.50 -1.55
CA TYR A 30 16.72 -5.27 -1.47
C TYR A 30 17.00 -4.59 -2.81
N ARG A 31 17.11 -5.34 -3.91
CA ARG A 31 17.26 -4.75 -5.25
C ARG A 31 15.98 -4.12 -5.77
N TYR A 32 14.82 -4.61 -5.33
CA TYR A 32 13.52 -4.11 -5.73
C TYR A 32 13.08 -2.90 -4.92
N ILE A 33 13.58 -2.74 -3.70
CA ILE A 33 13.18 -1.65 -2.81
C ILE A 33 13.56 -0.30 -3.44
N ASN A 34 12.63 0.63 -3.38
CA ASN A 34 12.90 2.03 -3.63
C ASN A 34 13.63 2.63 -2.43
N SER A 35 14.96 2.63 -2.49
CA SER A 35 15.83 3.16 -1.43
C SER A 35 17.03 3.83 -2.07
N ASP A 36 17.47 4.93 -1.45
CA ASP A 36 18.68 5.67 -1.79
C ASP A 36 19.51 5.87 -0.52
N ARG A 37 20.84 5.86 -0.66
CA ARG A 37 21.77 6.13 0.44
C ARG A 37 21.78 7.60 0.84
N GLN A 38 21.57 8.51 -0.11
CA GLN A 38 21.62 9.95 0.12
C GLN A 38 20.25 10.54 0.41
N GLN A 39 19.18 9.91 -0.08
CA GLN A 39 17.81 10.35 0.12
C GLN A 39 17.04 9.33 0.97
N LEU A 40 16.64 9.73 2.19
CA LEU A 40 15.95 8.86 3.14
C LEU A 40 14.66 8.25 2.57
N ASN A 41 13.84 9.11 1.95
CA ASN A 41 12.55 8.79 1.35
C ASN A 41 12.57 9.27 -0.12
N PRO A 42 13.05 8.43 -1.07
CA PRO A 42 12.99 8.75 -2.49
C PRO A 42 11.53 8.92 -2.97
N PRO A 43 11.29 9.70 -4.05
CA PRO A 43 9.95 9.82 -4.61
C PRO A 43 9.44 8.46 -5.09
N TYR A 44 8.11 8.31 -5.12
CA TYR A 44 7.44 7.09 -5.55
C TYR A 44 7.92 6.62 -6.94
N ASP A 45 8.27 5.33 -7.05
CA ASP A 45 8.62 4.68 -8.31
C ASP A 45 7.70 3.47 -8.55
N PRO A 46 6.86 3.48 -9.62
CA PRO A 46 5.93 2.39 -9.90
C PRO A 46 6.63 1.07 -10.31
N ARG A 47 7.93 1.11 -10.65
CA ARG A 47 8.72 -0.07 -11.02
C ARG A 47 9.47 -0.67 -9.83
N LYS A 48 9.39 -0.06 -8.66
CA LYS A 48 10.06 -0.51 -7.43
C LYS A 48 9.06 -0.78 -6.32
N LEU A 49 9.54 -1.47 -5.29
CA LEU A 49 8.80 -1.71 -4.06
C LEU A 49 9.03 -0.53 -3.13
N ASN A 50 8.03 0.32 -2.93
CA ASN A 50 8.18 1.54 -2.14
C ASN A 50 7.98 1.22 -0.65
N PRO A 51 8.95 1.52 0.23
CA PRO A 51 8.75 1.40 1.66
C PRO A 51 7.87 2.54 2.19
N GLU A 52 7.33 2.36 3.39
CA GLU A 52 6.73 3.44 4.16
C GLU A 52 7.75 4.53 4.49
N LEU A 53 7.23 5.74 4.74
CA LEU A 53 8.05 6.89 5.09
C LEU A 53 8.81 6.65 6.40
N ARG A 54 10.11 6.90 6.36
CA ARG A 54 10.99 6.79 7.53
C ARG A 54 11.39 8.16 8.04
N THR A 55 11.66 8.25 9.34
CA THR A 55 12.15 9.49 9.98
C THR A 55 13.68 9.45 10.15
N ASP A 56 14.25 8.26 10.32
CA ASP A 56 15.69 8.01 10.41
C ASP A 56 16.13 6.90 9.43
N HIS A 57 17.38 6.95 8.96
CA HIS A 57 17.99 5.89 8.16
C HIS A 57 18.12 4.56 8.92
N ARG A 58 18.13 4.61 10.26
CA ARG A 58 18.17 3.45 11.15
C ARG A 58 16.81 2.76 11.29
N ASP A 59 15.73 3.45 10.94
CA ASP A 59 14.39 2.88 11.02
C ASP A 59 14.28 1.67 10.07
N PRO A 60 13.64 0.58 10.52
CA PRO A 60 13.44 -0.59 9.69
C PRO A 60 12.61 -0.24 8.45
N LEU A 61 12.86 -0.94 7.36
CA LEU A 61 12.04 -0.84 6.16
C LEU A 61 10.74 -1.61 6.38
N LEU A 62 9.64 -0.88 6.42
CA LEU A 62 8.28 -1.40 6.53
C LEU A 62 7.52 -1.21 5.22
N PHE A 63 6.60 -2.11 4.93
CA PHE A 63 5.86 -2.12 3.66
C PHE A 63 4.38 -2.34 3.91
N HIS A 64 3.54 -1.57 3.22
CA HIS A 64 2.10 -1.82 3.23
C HIS A 64 1.76 -3.11 2.45
N PRO A 65 0.84 -3.97 2.94
CA PRO A 65 0.43 -5.19 2.22
C PRO A 65 -0.04 -4.92 0.77
N ASN A 66 -0.80 -3.85 0.58
CA ASN A 66 -1.27 -3.40 -0.75
C ASN A 66 -0.12 -3.09 -1.71
N GLU A 67 0.96 -2.47 -1.21
CA GLU A 67 2.12 -2.11 -2.01
C GLU A 67 2.89 -3.36 -2.46
N VAL A 68 3.04 -4.33 -1.55
CA VAL A 68 3.64 -5.64 -1.85
C VAL A 68 2.81 -6.39 -2.90
N ALA A 69 1.48 -6.41 -2.75
CA ALA A 69 0.55 -7.02 -3.71
C ALA A 69 0.63 -6.35 -5.09
N ARG A 70 0.64 -5.01 -5.13
CA ARG A 70 0.82 -4.23 -6.37
C ARG A 70 2.14 -4.58 -7.04
N PHE A 71 3.25 -4.52 -6.31
CA PHE A 71 4.57 -4.83 -6.86
C PHE A 71 4.65 -6.24 -7.44
N ALA A 72 4.10 -7.23 -6.74
CA ALA A 72 4.13 -8.61 -7.21
C ALA A 72 3.30 -8.83 -8.48
N ARG A 73 2.13 -8.18 -8.57
CA ARG A 73 1.24 -8.24 -9.74
C ARG A 73 1.80 -7.46 -10.93
N ASP A 74 2.15 -6.19 -10.71
CA ASP A 74 2.39 -5.23 -11.78
C ASP A 74 3.84 -5.25 -12.26
N VAL A 75 4.81 -5.50 -11.36
CA VAL A 75 6.24 -5.50 -11.69
C VAL A 75 6.77 -6.92 -11.90
N LEU A 76 6.56 -7.81 -10.93
CA LEU A 76 7.10 -9.18 -11.02
C LEU A 76 6.25 -10.09 -11.91
N LYS A 77 5.04 -9.67 -12.31
CA LYS A 77 4.09 -10.43 -13.13
C LYS A 77 3.82 -11.84 -12.57
N ILE A 78 3.85 -11.99 -11.26
CA ILE A 78 3.58 -13.27 -10.60
C ILE A 78 2.06 -13.50 -10.64
N ARG A 79 1.63 -14.44 -11.50
CA ARG A 79 0.20 -14.73 -11.79
C ARG A 79 -0.56 -15.41 -10.64
N GLN A 80 0.13 -15.95 -9.65
CA GLN A 80 -0.44 -16.56 -8.44
C GLN A 80 0.38 -16.08 -7.24
N VAL A 81 0.04 -14.91 -6.72
CA VAL A 81 0.33 -14.62 -5.32
C VAL A 81 -0.97 -14.91 -4.59
N THR A 82 -1.03 -16.01 -3.85
CA THR A 82 -1.98 -16.17 -2.75
C THR A 82 -1.63 -15.15 -1.67
N VAL A 83 -1.78 -13.86 -1.98
CA VAL A 83 -2.14 -12.90 -0.95
C VAL A 83 -3.60 -13.24 -0.75
N GLU A 84 -3.92 -14.00 0.30
CA GLU A 84 -5.25 -13.96 0.85
C GLU A 84 -5.47 -12.49 1.22
N VAL A 85 -6.02 -11.74 0.26
CA VAL A 85 -6.67 -10.47 0.52
C VAL A 85 -7.81 -10.89 1.41
N LEU A 86 -7.57 -10.92 2.71
CA LEU A 86 -8.61 -10.69 3.68
C LEU A 86 -9.19 -9.37 3.21
N ASN A 87 -10.29 -9.46 2.46
CA ASN A 87 -11.19 -8.34 2.28
C ASN A 87 -11.50 -7.94 3.71
N ALA A 88 -10.78 -6.95 4.22
CA ALA A 88 -11.07 -6.40 5.53
C ALA A 88 -12.56 -6.03 5.44
N PRO A 89 -13.38 -6.47 6.41
CA PRO A 89 -14.79 -6.09 6.43
C PRO A 89 -14.85 -4.58 6.27
N GLN A 90 -15.84 -4.08 5.52
CA GLN A 90 -16.00 -2.67 5.21
C GLN A 90 -15.62 -1.83 6.42
N THR A 91 -14.47 -1.17 6.34
CA THR A 91 -13.94 -0.42 7.47
C THR A 91 -14.80 0.81 7.64
N GLN A 92 -14.93 1.34 8.87
CA GLN A 92 -15.61 2.63 9.10
C GLN A 92 -15.13 3.71 8.14
N THR A 93 -13.86 3.63 7.70
CA THR A 93 -13.28 4.47 6.66
C THR A 93 -14.00 4.34 5.32
N GLN A 94 -14.33 3.14 4.84
CA GLN A 94 -15.09 2.95 3.60
C GLN A 94 -16.53 3.47 3.69
N GLU A 95 -17.18 3.29 4.84
CA GLU A 95 -18.50 3.84 5.09
C GLU A 95 -18.45 5.37 5.05
N LEU A 96 -17.52 5.98 5.78
CA LEU A 96 -17.30 7.43 5.78
C LEU A 96 -16.98 7.97 4.39
N LEU A 97 -16.11 7.30 3.62
CA LEU A 97 -15.80 7.71 2.24
C LEU A 97 -17.01 7.63 1.32
N THR A 98 -17.93 6.68 1.56
CA THR A 98 -19.17 6.54 0.80
C THR A 98 -20.16 7.65 1.15
N GLU A 99 -20.26 8.01 2.43
CA GLU A 99 -21.06 9.14 2.91
C GLU A 99 -20.55 10.47 2.33
N ILE A 100 -19.24 10.72 2.41
CA ILE A 100 -18.60 11.91 1.82
C ILE A 100 -18.90 11.98 0.32
N LEU A 101 -18.76 10.86 -0.41
CA LEU A 101 -19.05 10.83 -1.84
C LEU A 101 -20.52 11.13 -2.16
N ALA A 102 -21.46 10.66 -1.33
CA ALA A 102 -22.88 10.93 -1.50
C ALA A 102 -23.17 12.42 -1.30
N GLU A 103 -22.61 13.03 -0.27
CA GLU A 103 -22.78 14.46 0.02
C GLU A 103 -22.18 15.35 -1.09
N LEU A 104 -20.98 15.02 -1.58
CA LEU A 104 -20.35 15.73 -2.70
C LEU A 104 -21.19 15.66 -3.99
N ARG A 105 -21.81 14.49 -4.28
CA ARG A 105 -22.70 14.34 -5.43
C ARG A 105 -23.97 15.19 -5.29
N LEU A 106 -24.54 15.24 -4.08
CA LEU A 106 -25.71 16.07 -3.79
C LEU A 106 -25.40 17.56 -3.93
N LEU A 107 -24.27 18.03 -3.37
CA LEU A 107 -23.81 19.41 -3.53
C LEU A 107 -23.59 19.76 -5.01
N ARG A 108 -23.01 18.84 -5.79
CA ARG A 108 -22.84 19.03 -7.23
C ARG A 108 -24.17 19.19 -7.95
N GLN A 109 -25.17 18.35 -7.64
CA GLN A 109 -26.50 18.46 -8.25
C GLN A 109 -27.19 19.78 -7.91
N LEU A 110 -27.11 20.22 -6.65
CA LEU A 110 -27.66 21.52 -6.24
C LEU A 110 -26.96 22.68 -6.94
N TYR A 111 -25.64 22.60 -7.10
CA TYR A 111 -24.87 23.61 -7.82
C TYR A 111 -25.23 23.65 -9.31
N GLU A 112 -25.32 22.49 -9.97
CA GLU A 112 -25.75 22.39 -11.36
C GLU A 112 -27.18 22.89 -11.57
N ALA A 113 -28.08 22.68 -10.61
CA ALA A 113 -29.45 23.19 -10.64
C ALA A 113 -29.55 24.71 -10.43
N GLN A 114 -28.56 25.34 -9.79
CA GLN A 114 -28.48 26.79 -9.58
C GLN A 114 -27.85 27.53 -10.76
N LEU A 115 -27.19 26.82 -11.67
CA LEU A 115 -26.64 27.43 -12.88
C LEU A 115 -27.79 27.74 -13.86
N PRO A 116 -27.93 28.99 -14.32
CA PRO A 116 -28.92 29.31 -15.34
C PRO A 116 -28.62 28.51 -16.61
N GLN A 117 -29.61 27.76 -17.10
CA GLN A 117 -29.49 27.11 -18.40
C GLN A 117 -29.37 28.20 -19.46
N LYS A 118 -28.27 28.16 -20.21
CA LYS A 118 -27.95 29.09 -21.28
C LYS A 118 -28.60 28.64 -22.59
#